data_AF-A0A4R4M6K6-F1
#
_entry.id   AF-A0A4R4M6K6-F1
#
_cell.length_a   1.000
_cell.length_b   1.000
_cell.length_c   1.000
_cell.angle_alpha   90.00
_cell.angle_beta   90.00
_cell.angle_gamma   90.00
#
_symmetry.space_group_name_H-M   'P 1'
#
loop_
_entity.id
_entity.type
_entity.pdbx_description
1 polymer ?
#
loop_
_entity_poly.entity_id
_entity_poly.type
_entity_poly.pdbx_seq_one_letter_code
_entity_poly.pdbx_strand_id
1 'polypeptide(L)'
;MLDIEVRVKDGAAFLDEKRPGWADEIDLETLDVADGDYCVLAQLYDDYNTGYYVLGLDDVWDRRDLGFSAIGYDEYPALTDAWHALITERRAA
;
A
#
# COMPACT_ATOMS: atom_id res chain seq x y z
N MET A 1 11.82 4.93 14.10
CA MET A 1 11.54 5.24 12.68
C MET A 1 11.57 3.91 11.98
N LEU A 2 10.41 3.36 11.64
CA LEU A 2 10.30 2.07 10.94
C LEU A 2 10.73 2.27 9.48
N ASP A 3 11.49 1.30 8.95
CA ASP A 3 11.97 1.30 7.58
C ASP A 3 10.79 1.16 6.59
N ILE A 4 10.86 1.86 5.45
CA ILE A 4 9.85 1.82 4.38
C ILE A 4 9.64 0.38 3.90
N GLU A 5 10.72 -0.36 3.69
CA GLU A 5 10.61 -1.74 3.21
C GLU A 5 9.87 -2.66 4.19
N VAL A 6 10.09 -2.44 5.50
CA VAL A 6 9.42 -3.22 6.55
C VAL A 6 7.93 -2.90 6.55
N ARG A 7 7.57 -1.61 6.51
CA ARG A 7 6.17 -1.15 6.48
C ARG A 7 5.42 -1.69 5.26
N VAL A 8 6.04 -1.67 4.09
CA VAL A 8 5.45 -2.22 2.85
C VAL A 8 5.29 -3.74 2.92
N LYS A 9 6.26 -4.47 3.50
CA LYS A 9 6.15 -5.92 3.72
C LYS A 9 5.03 -6.25 4.71
N ASP A 10 4.89 -5.48 5.79
CA ASP A 10 3.83 -5.66 6.77
C ASP A 10 2.45 -5.35 6.18
N GLY A 11 2.33 -4.28 5.40
CA GLY A 11 1.12 -3.96 4.63
C GLY A 11 0.75 -5.05 3.62
N ALA A 12 1.74 -5.59 2.92
CA ALA A 12 1.53 -6.66 1.96
C ALA A 12 1.06 -7.96 2.65
N ALA A 13 1.66 -8.32 3.79
CA ALA A 13 1.23 -9.47 4.60
C ALA A 13 -0.20 -9.27 5.14
N PHE A 14 -0.53 -8.05 5.57
CA PHE A 14 -1.89 -7.72 5.98
C PHE A 14 -2.89 -7.87 4.82
N LEU A 15 -2.54 -7.42 3.61
CA LEU A 15 -3.40 -7.63 2.44
C LEU A 15 -3.50 -9.10 2.04
N ASP A 16 -2.46 -9.91 2.23
CA ASP A 16 -2.52 -11.36 1.98
C ASP A 16 -3.58 -12.04 2.85
N GLU A 17 -3.77 -11.57 4.09
CA GLU A 17 -4.82 -12.07 4.98
C GLU A 17 -6.22 -11.55 4.61
N LYS A 18 -6.33 -10.29 4.19
CA LYS A 18 -7.63 -9.62 3.96
C LYS A 18 -8.18 -9.81 2.54
N ARG A 19 -7.30 -9.89 1.55
CA ARG A 19 -7.64 -9.99 0.13
C ARG A 19 -6.58 -10.84 -0.60
N PRO A 20 -6.62 -12.18 -0.47
CA PRO A 20 -5.69 -13.05 -1.18
C PRO A 20 -5.73 -12.80 -2.69
N GLY A 21 -4.56 -12.66 -3.31
CA GLY A 21 -4.43 -12.37 -4.75
C GLY A 21 -4.49 -10.88 -5.12
N TRP A 22 -4.59 -9.97 -4.14
CA TRP A 22 -4.61 -8.51 -4.35
C TRP A 22 -3.47 -8.01 -5.25
N ALA A 23 -2.30 -8.65 -5.19
CA ALA A 23 -1.12 -8.23 -5.93
C ALA A 23 -1.36 -8.25 -7.44
N ASP A 24 -2.22 -9.12 -7.97
CA ASP A 24 -2.55 -9.19 -9.41
C ASP A 24 -3.59 -8.14 -9.84
N GLU A 25 -4.28 -7.51 -8.88
CA GLU A 25 -5.31 -6.50 -9.14
C GLU A 25 -4.73 -5.09 -9.28
N ILE A 26 -3.50 -4.87 -8.81
CA ILE A 26 -2.81 -3.57 -8.87
C ILE A 26 -2.29 -3.27 -10.27
N ASP A 27 -2.68 -2.14 -10.84
CA ASP A 27 -2.01 -1.60 -12.02
C ASP A 27 -0.72 -0.88 -11.59
N LEU A 28 0.41 -1.48 -11.96
CA LEU A 28 1.73 -0.91 -11.68
C LEU A 28 1.98 0.35 -12.51
N GLU A 29 1.42 0.51 -13.71
CA GLU A 29 1.71 1.70 -14.52
C GLU A 29 1.15 2.99 -13.90
N THR A 30 0.07 2.86 -13.12
CA THR A 30 -0.61 3.98 -12.48
C THR A 30 -0.35 4.07 -10.98
N LEU A 31 0.25 3.05 -10.35
CA LEU A 31 0.48 3.01 -8.91
C LEU A 31 1.31 4.20 -8.38
N ASP A 32 0.66 5.03 -7.56
CA ASP A 32 1.27 6.10 -6.79
C ASP A 32 0.64 6.20 -5.40
N VAL A 33 1.44 5.98 -4.34
CA VAL A 33 0.97 6.02 -2.95
C VAL A 33 0.61 7.44 -2.51
N ALA A 34 1.14 8.48 -3.16
CA ALA A 34 0.78 9.87 -2.87
C ALA A 34 -0.61 10.26 -3.37
N ASP A 35 -1.15 9.49 -4.33
CA ASP A 35 -2.40 9.79 -5.00
C ASP A 35 -3.56 9.01 -4.37
N GLY A 36 -4.58 9.74 -3.92
CA GLY A 36 -5.76 9.16 -3.27
C GLY A 36 -6.60 8.26 -4.18
N ASP A 37 -6.45 8.36 -5.50
CA ASP A 37 -7.19 7.58 -6.49
C ASP A 37 -6.34 6.43 -7.09
N TYR A 38 -5.02 6.52 -7.01
CA TYR A 38 -4.11 5.54 -7.61
C TYR A 38 -3.20 4.80 -6.61
N CYS A 39 -3.34 5.06 -5.31
CA CYS A 39 -2.63 4.29 -4.28
C CYS A 39 -3.17 2.85 -4.14
N VAL A 40 -2.43 2.01 -3.42
CA VAL A 40 -2.77 0.58 -3.20
C VAL A 40 -4.21 0.40 -2.71
N LEU A 41 -4.65 1.20 -1.74
CA LEU A 41 -6.00 1.07 -1.20
C LEU A 41 -7.09 1.51 -2.18
N ALA A 42 -6.84 2.57 -2.94
CA ALA A 42 -7.78 3.06 -3.94
C ALA A 42 -7.95 2.09 -5.10
N GLN A 43 -6.86 1.51 -5.60
CA GLN A 43 -6.95 0.52 -6.68
C GLN A 43 -7.71 -0.76 -6.25
N LEU A 44 -7.62 -1.15 -4.97
CA LEU A 44 -8.33 -2.33 -4.46
C LEU A 44 -9.79 -2.01 -4.09
N TYR A 45 -10.08 -0.82 -3.57
CA TYR A 45 -11.36 -0.50 -2.93
C TYR A 45 -12.03 0.76 -3.52
N ASP A 46 -11.70 1.11 -4.77
CA ASP A 46 -12.15 2.28 -5.55
C ASP A 46 -11.69 3.67 -5.03
N ASP A 47 -11.44 3.83 -3.72
CA ASP A 47 -10.93 5.07 -3.11
C ASP A 47 -10.17 4.77 -1.80
N TYR A 48 -9.19 5.61 -1.47
CA TYR A 48 -8.38 5.48 -0.26
C TYR A 48 -9.20 5.41 1.04
N ASN A 49 -10.23 6.24 1.17
CA ASN A 49 -11.07 6.28 2.38
C ASN A 49 -11.90 5.01 2.53
N THR A 50 -12.47 4.54 1.43
CA THR A 50 -13.20 3.27 1.40
C THR A 50 -12.27 2.13 1.80
N GLY A 51 -11.05 2.10 1.26
CA GLY A 51 -10.07 1.07 1.57
C GLY A 51 -9.69 1.00 3.05
N TYR A 52 -9.29 2.13 3.67
CA TYR A 52 -8.91 2.07 5.08
C TYR A 52 -10.11 1.77 6.00
N TYR A 53 -11.32 2.23 5.65
CA TYR A 53 -12.51 1.93 6.44
C TYR A 53 -12.88 0.44 6.40
N VAL A 54 -12.89 -0.16 5.21
CA VAL A 54 -13.17 -1.60 5.03
C VAL A 54 -12.13 -2.47 5.75
N LEU A 55 -10.88 -2.02 5.79
CA LEU A 55 -9.79 -2.74 6.45
C LEU A 55 -9.70 -2.47 7.96
N GLY A 56 -10.51 -1.57 8.51
CA GLY A 56 -10.48 -1.19 9.92
C GLY A 56 -9.22 -0.42 10.33
N LEU A 57 -8.65 0.34 9.40
CA LEU A 57 -7.42 1.14 9.56
C LEU A 57 -7.78 2.62 9.82
N ASP A 58 -8.71 2.87 10.75
CA ASP A 58 -9.15 4.22 11.08
C ASP A 58 -8.02 5.07 11.69
N ASP A 59 -7.08 4.43 12.39
CA ASP A 59 -5.89 5.11 12.92
C ASP A 59 -4.90 5.45 11.79
N VAL A 60 -4.40 6.67 11.79
CA VAL A 60 -3.35 7.12 10.87
C VAL A 60 -2.02 6.40 11.14
N TRP A 61 -1.78 5.97 12.37
CA TRP A 61 -0.56 5.24 12.72
C TRP A 61 -0.56 3.85 12.09
N ASP A 62 -1.69 3.13 12.12
CA ASP A 62 -1.80 1.82 11.47
C ASP A 62 -1.55 1.91 9.97
N ARG A 63 -2.12 2.93 9.31
CA ARG A 63 -1.92 3.18 7.87
C ARG A 63 -0.48 3.51 7.54
N ARG A 64 0.24 4.19 8.44
CA ARG A 64 1.65 4.50 8.27
C ARG A 64 2.50 3.27 8.48
N ASP A 65 2.27 2.52 9.56
CA ASP A 65 3.06 1.35 9.94
C ASP A 65 2.89 0.21 8.92
N LEU A 66 1.75 0.14 8.22
CA LEU A 66 1.50 -0.77 7.10
C LEU A 66 1.87 -0.20 5.72
N GLY A 67 2.49 0.97 5.66
CA GLY A 67 2.99 1.54 4.41
C GLY A 67 1.90 2.02 3.43
N PHE A 68 0.65 2.17 3.86
CA PHE A 68 -0.44 2.74 3.03
C PHE A 68 -0.47 4.26 3.05
N SER A 69 0.33 4.90 3.89
CA SER A 69 0.52 6.35 3.89
C SER A 69 1.89 6.72 4.43
N ALA A 70 2.42 7.86 4.01
CA ALA A 70 3.72 8.34 4.44
C ALA A 70 3.69 8.97 5.85
N ILE A 71 4.85 8.97 6.52
CA ILE A 71 5.02 9.75 7.76
C ILE A 71 5.18 11.24 7.41
N GLY A 72 5.94 11.54 6.35
CA GLY A 72 6.15 12.87 5.78
C GLY A 72 6.00 12.85 4.25
N TYR A 73 5.65 13.98 3.64
CA TYR A 73 5.41 14.06 2.19
C TYR A 73 6.62 13.68 1.33
N ASP A 74 7.83 13.81 1.87
CA ASP A 74 9.09 13.45 1.24
C ASP A 74 9.32 11.93 1.15
N GLU A 75 8.62 11.12 1.93
CA GLU A 75 8.73 9.65 1.86
C GLU A 75 7.92 9.03 0.72
N TYR A 76 6.91 9.73 0.18
CA TYR A 76 5.99 9.15 -0.82
C TYR A 76 6.70 8.54 -2.04
N PRO A 77 7.71 9.19 -2.67
CA PRO A 77 8.41 8.57 -3.80
C PRO A 77 9.05 7.22 -3.44
N ALA A 78 9.75 7.16 -2.29
CA ALA A 78 10.39 5.94 -1.84
C ALA A 78 9.37 4.86 -1.43
N LEU A 79 8.22 5.26 -0.89
CA LEU A 79 7.14 4.36 -0.54
C LEU A 79 6.47 3.76 -1.79
N THR A 80 6.24 4.59 -2.82
CA THR A 80 5.76 4.14 -4.13
C THR A 80 6.75 3.17 -4.76
N ASP A 81 8.04 3.51 -4.83
CA ASP A 81 9.07 2.63 -5.38
C ASP A 81 9.14 1.28 -4.66
N ALA A 82 9.01 1.28 -3.33
CA ALA A 82 9.02 0.06 -2.53
C ALA A 82 7.81 -0.84 -2.80
N TRP A 83 6.60 -0.27 -2.95
CA TRP A 83 5.42 -1.05 -3.34
C TRP A 83 5.56 -1.63 -4.75
N HIS A 84 6.08 -0.83 -5.71
CA HIS A 84 6.37 -1.30 -7.06
C HIS A 84 7.32 -2.50 -7.07
N ALA A 85 8.43 -2.39 -6.33
CA ALA A 85 9.43 -3.45 -6.24
C ALA A 85 8.82 -4.73 -5.64
N LEU A 86 8.10 -4.62 -4.52
CA LEU A 86 7.48 -5.75 -3.84
C LEU A 86 6.44 -6.46 -4.72
N ILE A 87 5.56 -5.70 -5.39
CA ILE A 87 4.51 -6.28 -6.25
C ILE A 87 5.14 -6.95 -7.48
N THR A 88 6.17 -6.33 -8.07
CA THR A 88 6.91 -6.93 -9.19
C THR A 88 7.56 -8.25 -8.80
N GLU A 89 8.22 -8.30 -7.63
CA GLU A 89 8.82 -9.53 -7.11
C GLU A 89 7.77 -10.62 -6.88
N ARG A 90 6.64 -10.27 -6.27
CA ARG A 90 5.53 -11.21 -6.01
C ARG A 90 4.93 -11.81 -7.27
N ARG A 91 4.82 -11.02 -8.35
CA ARG A 91 4.28 -11.48 -9.65
C ARG A 91 5.26 -12.35 -10.44
N ALA A 92 6.55 -12.29 -10.11
CA ALA A 92 7.59 -13.07 -10.79
C ALA A 92 7.84 -14.45 -10.14
N ALA A 93 7.28 -14.70 -8.95
CA ALA A 93 7.42 -15.93 -8.19
C ALA A 93 6.34 -16.98 -8.55
#